data_AF-A0A1Y3BS89-F1
#
_entry.id   AF-A0A1Y3BS89-F1
#
_cell.length_a   1.000
_cell.length_b   1.000
_cell.length_c   1.000
_cell.angle_alpha   90.00
_cell.angle_beta   90.00
_cell.angle_gamma   90.00
#
_symmetry.space_group_name_H-M   'P 1'
#
loop_
_entity.id
_entity.type
_entity.pdbx_description
1 polymer ?
#
loop_
_entity_poly.entity_id
_entity_poly.type
_entity_poly.pdbx_seq_one_letter_code
_entity_poly.pdbx_strand_id
1 'polypeptide(L)'
;MDLWENHMFTVDGKISLDPMEFYRLVYYGGVEHSIRPKVWLYLLEHYHFDDDNVAKQKHDIEMRERYEMIMSEWLAVEAIVRQRDKEIVAANLAKLSSESQNDSTEMSSMDKSIYQQSNKICTNEVFEEKVEEFSSSIQNTLEEKNDVGKEECPMITDDDDNDDKIINETNHCRKPLIRHNKISESVTSANSITSIHHQNIFITNPSVDRIIPPNSLESLNKSNNNEDGESTRLPIDSMESGGGGGSQCVSPASSNGGLYSNELLDLFSLNLHRIDKDVQRCDRNFWYFNKQNLEKLRNIMCTYVWDHLEIGYVQGMCDLVAPLLVIFDDEVYTYSCFCKLMTRMASNFPNGGAMDTHFANMRSLIQILDSDIFELMHQNGDYTHFYFCYRWFLLDFKRELLYADVFSVWETIWAAKHVSSSSFVLFIALALVEYYRDIILENNMDFTDIIKFFN
;
A
#
# COMPACT_ATOMS: atom_id res chain seq x y z
N MET A 1 18.44 -12.40 -20.98
CA MET A 1 19.05 -11.24 -21.68
C MET A 1 19.00 -11.36 -23.21
N ASP A 2 19.55 -12.43 -23.80
CA ASP A 2 19.73 -12.54 -25.27
C ASP A 2 18.45 -12.42 -26.11
N LEU A 3 17.32 -12.96 -25.63
CA LEU A 3 16.03 -12.84 -26.31
C LEU A 3 15.59 -11.36 -26.42
N TRP A 4 15.68 -10.64 -25.30
CA TRP A 4 15.25 -9.23 -25.19
C TRP A 4 16.06 -8.33 -26.13
N GLU A 5 17.39 -8.47 -26.14
CA GLU A 5 18.25 -7.55 -26.87
C GLU A 5 18.33 -7.86 -28.37
N ASN A 6 18.26 -9.14 -28.76
CA ASN A 6 18.52 -9.54 -30.15
C ASN A 6 17.27 -9.90 -30.95
N HIS A 7 16.13 -10.15 -30.31
CA HIS A 7 14.97 -10.75 -30.97
C HIS A 7 13.63 -10.08 -30.69
N MET A 8 13.57 -9.11 -29.77
CA MET A 8 12.31 -8.47 -29.39
C MET A 8 12.05 -7.13 -30.05
N PHE A 9 13.06 -6.48 -30.64
CA PHE A 9 12.92 -5.15 -31.22
C PHE A 9 13.15 -5.13 -32.73
N THR A 10 12.36 -4.32 -33.43
CA THR A 10 12.62 -3.92 -34.82
C THR A 10 13.79 -2.94 -34.88
N VAL A 11 14.32 -2.69 -36.08
CA VAL A 11 15.42 -1.73 -36.31
C VAL A 11 15.07 -0.32 -35.80
N ASP A 12 13.79 0.04 -35.83
CA ASP A 12 13.27 1.33 -35.37
C ASP A 12 12.97 1.37 -33.85
N GLY A 13 13.20 0.25 -33.16
CA GLY A 13 13.02 0.10 -31.71
C GLY A 13 11.62 -0.28 -31.25
N LYS A 14 10.70 -0.65 -32.16
CA LYS A 14 9.37 -1.16 -31.79
C LYS A 14 9.46 -2.59 -31.31
N ILE A 15 8.54 -3.05 -30.46
CA ILE A 15 8.50 -4.48 -30.13
C ILE A 15 7.99 -5.25 -31.35
N SER A 16 8.81 -6.16 -31.87
CA SER A 16 8.47 -6.98 -33.05
C SER A 16 7.55 -8.16 -32.71
N LEU A 17 7.44 -8.48 -31.43
CA LEU A 17 6.64 -9.57 -30.90
C LEU A 17 5.19 -9.14 -30.71
N ASP A 18 4.25 -10.06 -30.92
CA ASP A 18 2.86 -9.87 -30.52
C ASP A 18 2.78 -9.55 -29.02
N PRO A 19 2.06 -8.49 -28.58
CA PRO A 19 1.98 -8.12 -27.16
C PRO A 19 1.56 -9.27 -26.24
N MET A 20 0.69 -10.17 -26.72
CA MET A 20 0.28 -11.33 -25.93
C MET A 20 1.45 -12.30 -25.66
N GLU A 21 2.33 -12.50 -26.64
CA GLU A 21 3.48 -13.37 -26.47
C GLU A 21 4.52 -12.75 -25.52
N PHE A 22 4.65 -11.41 -25.49
CA PHE A 22 5.44 -10.74 -24.45
C PHE A 22 4.93 -11.09 -23.05
N TYR A 23 3.62 -10.98 -22.80
CA TYR A 23 3.05 -11.34 -21.50
C TYR A 23 3.22 -12.82 -21.18
N ARG A 24 3.09 -13.72 -22.17
CA ARG A 24 3.33 -15.16 -21.96
C ARG A 24 4.78 -15.45 -21.58
N LEU A 25 5.75 -14.81 -22.22
CA LEU A 25 7.17 -14.97 -21.88
C LEU A 25 7.45 -14.53 -20.45
N VAL A 26 6.89 -13.38 -20.02
CA VAL A 26 7.01 -12.92 -18.63
C VAL A 26 6.32 -13.90 -17.68
N TYR A 27 5.09 -14.32 -17.97
CA TYR A 27 4.28 -15.18 -17.11
C TYR A 27 4.89 -16.57 -16.88
N TYR A 28 5.43 -17.21 -17.93
CA TYR A 28 6.00 -18.56 -17.83
C TYR A 28 7.51 -18.57 -17.57
N GLY A 29 8.23 -17.55 -18.05
CA GLY A 29 9.70 -17.50 -18.03
C GLY A 29 10.31 -16.60 -16.96
N GLY A 30 9.54 -15.66 -16.40
CA GLY A 30 10.03 -14.63 -15.49
C GLY A 30 10.93 -13.60 -16.19
N VAL A 31 11.41 -12.61 -15.42
CA VAL A 31 12.29 -11.57 -15.93
C VAL A 31 13.63 -11.59 -15.19
N GLU A 32 14.71 -11.66 -15.96
CA GLU A 32 16.06 -11.55 -15.42
C GLU A 32 16.32 -10.14 -14.86
N HIS A 33 16.95 -10.04 -13.69
CA HIS A 33 17.11 -8.78 -12.97
C HIS A 33 17.74 -7.65 -13.82
N SER A 34 18.71 -7.99 -14.66
CA SER A 34 19.45 -7.06 -15.53
C SER A 34 18.57 -6.33 -16.57
N ILE A 35 17.45 -6.92 -16.97
CA ILE A 35 16.53 -6.36 -17.98
C ILE A 35 15.23 -5.82 -17.38
N ARG A 36 14.97 -6.01 -16.07
CA ARG A 36 13.79 -5.47 -15.38
C ARG A 36 13.57 -3.97 -15.62
N PRO A 37 14.58 -3.09 -15.56
CA PRO A 37 14.38 -1.66 -15.78
C PRO A 37 13.83 -1.34 -17.17
N LYS A 38 14.04 -2.22 -18.16
CA LYS A 38 13.51 -2.07 -19.52
C LYS A 38 12.14 -2.73 -19.67
N VAL A 39 11.98 -3.93 -19.13
CA VAL A 39 10.75 -4.74 -19.25
C VAL A 39 9.60 -4.13 -18.44
N TRP A 40 9.88 -3.59 -17.25
CA TRP A 40 8.87 -3.01 -16.38
C TRP A 40 8.21 -1.77 -16.99
N LEU A 41 8.92 -1.00 -17.81
CA LEU A 41 8.34 0.14 -18.55
C LEU A 41 7.20 -0.30 -19.47
N TYR A 42 7.24 -1.52 -20.00
CA TYR A 42 6.14 -2.09 -20.80
C TYR A 42 5.06 -2.76 -19.94
N LEU A 43 5.46 -3.52 -18.91
CA LEU A 43 4.49 -4.16 -17.99
C LEU A 43 3.63 -3.13 -17.25
N LEU A 44 4.17 -1.95 -16.98
CA LEU A 44 3.49 -0.85 -16.31
C LEU A 44 3.00 0.21 -17.28
N GLU A 45 3.01 -0.03 -18.60
CA GLU A 45 2.43 0.86 -19.62
C GLU A 45 3.00 2.29 -19.59
N HIS A 46 4.28 2.43 -19.23
CA HIS A 46 5.03 3.66 -19.50
C HIS A 46 5.31 3.78 -21.00
N TYR A 47 5.69 2.68 -21.65
CA TYR A 47 5.78 2.58 -23.11
C TYR A 47 4.68 1.69 -23.67
N HIS A 48 4.18 2.08 -24.85
CA HIS A 48 3.34 1.21 -25.68
C HIS A 48 4.21 0.34 -26.60
N PHE A 49 3.69 -0.85 -26.94
CA PHE A 49 4.38 -1.79 -27.83
C PHE A 49 4.66 -1.23 -29.23
N ASP A 50 3.78 -0.32 -29.69
CA ASP A 50 3.86 0.32 -31.00
C ASP A 50 4.82 1.53 -31.06
N ASP A 51 5.35 1.95 -29.90
CA ASP A 51 6.24 3.12 -29.81
C ASP A 51 7.60 2.81 -30.44
N ASP A 52 8.01 3.64 -31.39
CA ASP A 52 9.40 3.66 -31.88
C ASP A 52 10.30 4.46 -30.95
N ASN A 53 11.62 4.44 -31.22
CA ASN A 53 12.59 5.17 -30.41
C ASN A 53 12.33 6.68 -30.36
N VAL A 54 11.75 7.28 -31.41
CA VAL A 54 11.46 8.72 -31.46
C VAL A 54 10.26 9.05 -30.56
N ALA A 55 9.20 8.23 -30.63
CA ALA A 55 8.04 8.35 -29.76
C ALA A 55 8.41 8.18 -28.29
N LYS A 56 9.24 7.18 -27.95
CA LYS A 56 9.73 6.97 -26.57
C LYS A 56 10.56 8.16 -26.08
N GLN A 57 11.50 8.64 -26.90
CA GLN A 57 12.31 9.79 -26.51
C GLN A 57 11.47 11.04 -26.28
N LYS A 58 10.46 11.28 -27.14
CA LYS A 58 9.52 12.37 -26.97
C LYS A 58 8.71 12.21 -25.67
N HIS A 59 8.21 11.00 -25.41
CA HIS A 59 7.47 10.68 -24.19
C HIS A 59 8.32 10.92 -22.93
N ASP A 60 9.58 10.48 -22.92
CA ASP A 60 10.51 10.67 -21.81
C ASP A 60 10.75 12.15 -21.50
N ILE A 61 10.88 12.98 -22.54
CA ILE A 61 11.05 14.44 -22.40
C ILE A 61 9.79 15.05 -21.79
N GLU A 62 8.61 14.74 -22.35
CA GLU A 62 7.33 15.24 -21.85
C GLU A 62 7.06 14.82 -20.41
N MET A 63 7.41 13.59 -20.03
CA MET A 63 7.28 13.08 -18.66
C MET A 63 8.24 13.76 -17.69
N ARG A 64 9.49 14.00 -18.11
CA ARG A 64 10.45 14.73 -17.28
C ARG A 64 10.02 16.17 -17.06
N GLU A 65 9.59 16.87 -18.12
CA GLU A 65 9.09 18.24 -18.02
C GLU A 65 7.86 18.32 -17.11
N ARG A 66 6.91 17.39 -17.24
CA ARG A 66 5.74 17.33 -16.37
C ARG A 66 6.12 17.07 -14.91
N TYR A 67 7.01 16.12 -14.66
CA TYR A 67 7.47 15.79 -13.30
C TYR A 67 8.15 16.99 -12.65
N GLU A 68 9.07 17.65 -13.35
CA GLU A 68 9.77 18.85 -12.86
C GLU A 68 8.81 20.01 -12.61
N MET A 69 7.82 20.22 -13.48
CA MET A 69 6.79 21.24 -13.31
C MET A 69 5.98 20.99 -12.03
N ILE A 70 5.39 19.81 -11.87
CA ILE A 70 4.61 19.44 -10.68
C ILE A 70 5.48 19.57 -9.42
N MET A 71 6.74 19.12 -9.51
CA MET A 71 7.68 19.22 -8.41
C MET A 71 7.94 20.67 -7.97
N SER A 72 8.12 21.57 -8.93
CA SER A 72 8.31 22.99 -8.64
C SER A 72 7.10 23.62 -7.95
N GLU A 73 5.87 23.20 -8.30
CA GLU A 73 4.64 23.68 -7.69
C GLU A 73 4.54 23.27 -6.21
N TRP A 74 4.67 21.97 -5.93
CA TRP A 74 4.52 21.49 -4.56
C TRP A 74 5.68 21.90 -3.65
N LEU A 75 6.89 22.08 -4.18
CA LEU A 75 8.02 22.64 -3.43
C LEU A 75 7.75 24.08 -2.99
N ALA A 76 7.14 24.90 -3.86
CA ALA A 76 6.74 26.26 -3.50
C ALA A 76 5.69 26.24 -2.37
N VAL A 77 4.75 25.30 -2.41
CA VAL A 77 3.69 25.15 -1.40
C VAL A 77 4.25 24.59 -0.09
N GLU A 78 5.15 23.62 -0.15
CA GLU A 78 5.87 23.10 1.01
C GLU A 78 6.63 24.21 1.73
N ALA A 79 7.29 25.12 1.01
CA ALA A 79 7.99 26.23 1.63
C ALA A 79 7.05 27.13 2.45
N ILE A 80 5.83 27.35 1.96
CA ILE A 80 4.78 28.09 2.67
C ILE A 80 4.32 27.31 3.91
N VAL A 81 4.04 26.01 3.77
CA VAL A 81 3.62 25.13 4.88
C VAL A 81 4.68 25.11 5.99
N ARG A 82 5.94 24.86 5.65
CA ARG A 82 7.05 24.84 6.63
C ARG A 82 7.26 26.17 7.32
N GLN A 83 7.00 27.29 6.63
CA GLN A 83 7.08 28.61 7.24
C GLN A 83 5.95 28.81 8.26
N ARG A 84 4.71 28.41 7.93
CA ARG A 84 3.58 28.46 8.86
C ARG A 84 3.79 27.60 10.09
N ASP A 85 4.31 26.39 9.91
CA ASP A 85 4.59 25.49 11.04
C ASP A 85 5.62 26.10 12.00
N LYS A 86 6.66 26.75 11.48
CA LYS A 86 7.66 27.47 12.30
C LYS A 86 7.03 28.63 13.06
N GLU A 87 6.14 29.40 12.43
CA GLU A 87 5.45 30.52 13.06
C GLU A 87 4.52 30.05 14.18
N ILE A 88 3.79 28.95 13.98
CA ILE A 88 2.94 28.32 14.99
C ILE A 88 3.78 27.85 16.18
N VAL A 89 4.88 27.15 15.93
CA VAL A 89 5.80 26.68 16.99
C VAL A 89 6.39 27.85 17.77
N ALA A 90 6.83 28.91 17.08
CA ALA A 90 7.38 30.10 17.73
C ALA A 90 6.31 30.84 18.57
N ALA A 91 5.08 30.96 18.07
CA ALA A 91 3.98 31.57 18.79
C ALA A 91 3.61 30.76 20.05
N ASN A 92 3.58 29.43 19.96
CA ASN A 92 3.32 28.56 21.11
C ASN A 92 4.44 28.66 22.16
N LEU A 93 5.71 28.68 21.73
CA LEU A 93 6.84 28.86 22.63
C LEU A 93 6.81 30.23 23.34
N ALA A 94 6.44 31.29 22.63
CA ALA A 94 6.30 32.63 23.19
C ALA A 94 5.17 32.69 24.23
N LYS A 95 4.02 32.06 23.96
CA LYS A 95 2.89 31.97 24.91
C LYS A 95 3.29 31.25 26.20
N LEU A 96 3.91 30.08 26.09
CA LEU A 96 4.40 29.31 27.25
C LEU A 96 5.43 30.10 28.08
N SER A 97 6.27 30.90 27.42
CA SER A 97 7.25 31.77 28.09
C SER A 97 6.60 32.97 28.80
N SER A 98 5.44 33.44 28.31
CA SER A 98 4.68 34.54 28.94
C SER A 98 3.77 34.07 30.08
N GLU A 99 3.21 32.86 29.98
CA GLU A 99 2.39 32.22 31.03
C GLU A 99 3.23 31.80 32.25
N SER A 100 4.53 31.53 32.05
CA SER A 100 5.45 31.26 33.16
C SER A 100 5.94 32.53 33.90
N GLN A 101 5.61 33.73 33.40
CA GLN A 101 5.82 35.00 34.12
C GLN A 101 4.56 35.53 34.81
N ASN A 102 3.38 35.00 34.46
CA ASN A 102 2.10 35.38 35.04
C ASN A 102 1.30 34.13 35.42
N ASP A 103 1.61 33.48 36.56
CA ASP A 103 0.61 33.36 37.62
C ASP A 103 1.15 32.69 38.89
N SER A 104 0.96 33.39 40.00
CA SER A 104 0.34 32.78 41.17
C SER A 104 -1.15 33.10 41.08
N THR A 105 -1.96 32.28 40.41
CA THR A 105 -3.41 32.01 40.63
C THR A 105 -3.93 30.99 39.60
N GLU A 106 -4.60 29.95 40.13
CA GLU A 106 -5.56 28.98 39.57
C GLU A 106 -5.54 28.55 38.08
N MET A 107 -5.23 27.25 37.93
CA MET A 107 -5.28 26.45 36.71
C MET A 107 -6.73 26.08 36.32
N SER A 108 -7.22 26.64 35.21
CA SER A 108 -8.44 26.17 34.52
C SER A 108 -8.11 25.03 33.57
N SER A 109 -8.82 23.92 33.74
CA SER A 109 -8.60 22.61 33.13
C SER A 109 -9.17 22.44 31.72
N MET A 110 -8.85 23.35 30.77
CA MET A 110 -9.47 23.31 29.43
C MET A 110 -8.53 23.27 28.21
N ASP A 111 -7.20 23.36 28.36
CA ASP A 111 -6.29 23.50 27.19
C ASP A 111 -5.31 22.34 26.94
N LYS A 112 -5.59 21.15 27.49
CA LYS A 112 -4.81 19.92 27.16
C LYS A 112 -5.37 19.10 26.00
N SER A 113 -6.50 19.49 25.42
CA SER A 113 -7.18 18.73 24.35
C SER A 113 -6.60 18.97 22.95
N ILE A 114 -5.97 20.11 22.68
CA ILE A 114 -5.58 20.48 21.30
C ILE A 114 -4.33 19.71 20.83
N TYR A 115 -3.37 19.44 21.71
CA TYR A 115 -2.14 18.70 21.34
C TYR A 115 -2.33 17.18 21.20
N GLN A 116 -3.41 16.61 21.76
CA GLN A 116 -3.74 15.20 21.60
C GLN A 116 -4.67 14.95 20.41
N GLN A 117 -5.49 15.92 20.00
CA GLN A 117 -6.47 15.70 18.93
C GLN A 117 -5.83 15.69 17.53
N SER A 118 -4.78 16.50 17.30
CA SER A 118 -4.05 16.53 16.02
C SER A 118 -3.23 15.26 15.77
N ASN A 119 -2.70 14.65 16.84
CA ASN A 119 -1.90 13.42 16.75
C ASN A 119 -2.72 12.12 16.88
N LYS A 120 -3.99 12.19 17.32
CA LYS A 120 -4.85 11.01 17.51
C LYS A 120 -5.90 10.81 16.41
N ILE A 121 -6.02 11.75 15.45
CA ILE A 121 -6.93 11.63 14.29
C ILE A 121 -6.23 11.02 13.05
N CYS A 122 -4.92 10.73 13.11
CA CYS A 122 -4.15 10.25 11.94
C CYS A 122 -3.48 8.88 12.10
N THR A 123 -4.01 8.01 12.96
CA THR A 123 -3.59 6.61 13.01
C THR A 123 -4.79 5.72 12.72
N ASN A 124 -4.90 5.24 11.48
CA ASN A 124 -5.50 3.92 11.27
C ASN A 124 -4.49 2.92 11.86
N GLU A 125 -4.72 2.54 13.11
CA GLU A 125 -3.95 1.58 13.90
C GLU A 125 -4.14 0.14 13.40
N VAL A 126 -3.91 -0.09 12.10
CA VAL A 126 -3.86 -1.45 11.51
C VAL A 126 -2.41 -1.95 11.37
N PHE A 127 -1.42 -1.09 11.62
CA PHE A 127 -0.02 -1.37 11.27
C PHE A 127 1.00 -1.17 12.41
N GLU A 128 0.56 -1.03 13.65
CA GLU A 128 1.45 -1.18 14.81
C GLU A 128 0.93 -2.31 15.68
N GLU A 129 1.69 -3.39 15.76
CA GLU A 129 1.45 -4.50 16.69
C GLU A 129 1.32 -3.98 18.12
N LYS A 130 0.10 -4.05 18.65
CA LYS A 130 -0.16 -4.12 20.08
C LYS A 130 -0.90 -5.42 20.35
N VAL A 131 -0.13 -6.46 20.69
CA VAL A 131 -0.61 -7.82 20.93
C VAL A 131 -1.21 -8.02 22.35
N GLU A 132 -1.33 -6.98 23.19
CA GLU A 132 -1.70 -7.18 24.60
C GLU A 132 -3.07 -6.65 25.07
N GLU A 133 -3.90 -6.02 24.23
CA GLU A 133 -5.12 -5.36 24.75
C GLU A 133 -6.47 -5.92 24.26
N PHE A 134 -6.48 -6.99 23.45
CA PHE A 134 -7.73 -7.58 22.95
C PHE A 134 -8.29 -8.75 23.78
N SER A 135 -7.59 -9.19 24.83
CA SER A 135 -8.05 -10.30 25.69
C SER A 135 -8.97 -9.85 26.84
N SER A 136 -9.13 -8.56 27.11
CA SER A 136 -9.83 -8.07 28.31
C SER A 136 -11.35 -7.88 28.14
N SER A 137 -11.89 -8.06 26.93
CA SER A 137 -13.32 -7.84 26.67
C SER A 137 -14.20 -9.10 26.67
N ILE A 138 -13.64 -10.30 26.95
CA ILE A 138 -14.41 -11.57 27.05
C ILE A 138 -14.31 -12.20 28.45
N GLN A 139 -14.14 -11.38 29.49
CA GLN A 139 -14.10 -11.88 30.88
C GLN A 139 -15.01 -11.10 31.83
N ASN A 140 -16.24 -10.83 31.37
CA ASN A 140 -17.34 -10.38 32.24
C ASN A 140 -18.57 -11.27 32.08
N THR A 141 -18.38 -12.59 32.15
CA THR A 141 -19.43 -13.50 32.63
C THR A 141 -18.75 -14.75 33.15
N LEU A 142 -19.05 -15.14 34.39
CA LEU A 142 -18.57 -16.31 35.15
C LEU A 142 -17.42 -16.05 36.14
N GLU A 143 -17.74 -15.40 37.25
CA GLU A 143 -17.14 -15.73 38.54
C GLU A 143 -18.25 -16.15 39.52
N GLU A 144 -18.19 -17.41 39.97
CA GLU A 144 -18.45 -17.80 41.36
C GLU A 144 -18.08 -19.28 41.58
N LYS A 145 -16.91 -19.54 42.17
CA LYS A 145 -16.74 -20.28 43.46
C LYS A 145 -15.35 -20.89 43.66
N ASN A 146 -14.76 -20.48 44.79
CA ASN A 146 -14.04 -21.25 45.82
C ASN A 146 -12.58 -21.71 45.61
N ASP A 147 -11.67 -20.95 46.23
CA ASP A 147 -10.93 -21.23 47.49
C ASP A 147 -9.76 -22.26 47.56
N VAL A 148 -8.74 -21.78 48.29
CA VAL A 148 -7.57 -22.39 48.97
C VAL A 148 -6.37 -22.94 48.17
N GLY A 149 -5.18 -22.36 48.48
CA GLY A 149 -3.91 -23.10 48.48
C GLY A 149 -2.64 -22.25 48.37
N LYS A 150 -2.12 -21.75 49.51
CA LYS A 150 -0.80 -21.11 49.63
C LYS A 150 0.34 -22.13 49.50
N GLU A 151 1.45 -21.77 48.85
CA GLU A 151 2.80 -22.08 49.33
C GLU A 151 3.87 -21.18 48.67
N GLU A 152 4.81 -20.71 49.49
CA GLU A 152 5.85 -19.72 49.23
C GLU A 152 7.09 -20.27 48.48
N CYS A 153 7.81 -19.35 47.85
CA CYS A 153 9.10 -19.47 47.14
C CYS A 153 10.26 -20.00 48.02
N PRO A 154 11.47 -20.26 47.44
CA PRO A 154 12.41 -19.15 47.29
C PRO A 154 13.36 -19.17 46.07
N MET A 155 13.79 -17.95 45.75
CA MET A 155 14.93 -17.56 44.92
C MET A 155 16.26 -18.16 45.41
N ILE A 156 17.18 -18.44 44.47
CA ILE A 156 18.63 -18.38 44.71
C ILE A 156 19.28 -17.59 43.58
N THR A 157 20.13 -16.67 44.00
CA THR A 157 20.93 -15.70 43.25
C THR A 157 22.38 -16.17 43.08
N ASP A 158 23.09 -15.45 42.20
CA ASP A 158 24.52 -15.14 42.21
C ASP A 158 25.52 -16.01 41.41
N ASP A 159 26.05 -15.35 40.37
CA ASP A 159 27.46 -14.98 40.12
C ASP A 159 28.47 -15.93 39.42
N ASP A 160 28.92 -15.37 38.29
CA ASP A 160 30.30 -15.10 37.83
C ASP A 160 31.21 -16.13 37.12
N ASP A 161 31.79 -15.56 36.05
CA ASP A 161 33.15 -15.65 35.50
C ASP A 161 33.48 -16.39 34.18
N ASN A 162 34.13 -15.59 33.33
CA ASN A 162 34.80 -15.85 32.05
C ASN A 162 35.94 -16.89 32.17
N ASP A 163 36.18 -17.67 31.09
CA ASP A 163 37.46 -17.60 30.37
C ASP A 163 37.51 -18.44 29.07
N ASP A 164 38.47 -18.05 28.25
CA ASP A 164 38.72 -18.25 26.82
C ASP A 164 39.15 -19.67 26.34
N LYS A 165 38.73 -20.00 25.10
CA LYS A 165 39.48 -20.66 23.98
C LYS A 165 40.04 -22.11 24.01
N ILE A 166 39.71 -22.82 22.92
CA ILE A 166 40.54 -23.65 21.98
C ILE A 166 40.13 -25.13 21.73
N ILE A 167 39.60 -25.34 20.50
CA ILE A 167 39.81 -26.41 19.49
C ILE A 167 39.33 -27.86 19.77
N ASN A 168 38.33 -28.34 18.99
CA ASN A 168 38.54 -29.37 17.96
C ASN A 168 37.29 -29.67 17.10
N GLU A 169 37.56 -29.97 15.84
CA GLU A 169 36.66 -30.34 14.75
C GLU A 169 35.83 -31.60 15.06
N THR A 170 34.54 -31.56 14.71
CA THR A 170 33.82 -32.76 14.25
C THR A 170 32.80 -32.40 13.18
N ASN A 171 33.02 -32.96 12.00
CA ASN A 171 32.09 -33.07 10.89
C ASN A 171 30.75 -33.68 11.35
N HIS A 172 29.62 -33.03 11.06
CA HIS A 172 28.39 -33.77 10.80
C HIS A 172 27.52 -33.13 9.70
N CYS A 173 27.58 -33.79 8.55
CA CYS A 173 26.66 -33.75 7.43
C CYS A 173 25.19 -33.88 7.89
N ARG A 174 24.32 -32.93 7.53
CA ARG A 174 22.86 -33.11 7.54
C ARG A 174 22.33 -33.09 6.10
N LYS A 175 21.70 -34.20 5.74
CA LYS A 175 21.12 -34.55 4.44
C LYS A 175 19.84 -33.74 4.13
N PRO A 176 19.47 -33.58 2.86
CA PRO A 176 18.21 -32.96 2.45
C PRO A 176 17.05 -33.96 2.59
N LEU A 177 15.91 -33.49 3.12
CA LEU A 177 14.68 -34.28 3.23
C LEU A 177 13.87 -34.21 1.93
N ILE A 178 14.00 -35.30 1.18
CA ILE A 178 13.04 -36.04 0.34
C ILE A 178 11.84 -35.28 -0.25
N ARG A 179 11.95 -35.09 -1.57
CA ARG A 179 10.91 -34.80 -2.57
C ARG A 179 10.01 -36.03 -2.76
N HIS A 180 8.70 -35.93 -2.49
CA HIS A 180 7.73 -36.96 -2.88
C HIS A 180 7.08 -36.60 -4.22
N ASN A 181 7.59 -37.20 -5.30
CA ASN A 181 6.86 -37.41 -6.55
C ASN A 181 6.18 -38.78 -6.48
N LYS A 182 4.85 -38.83 -6.65
CA LYS A 182 4.15 -40.00 -7.21
C LYS A 182 2.93 -39.51 -8.01
N ILE A 183 3.14 -39.35 -9.32
CA ILE A 183 2.07 -39.41 -10.32
C ILE A 183 2.05 -40.86 -10.79
N SER A 184 0.91 -41.53 -10.63
CA SER A 184 0.61 -42.80 -11.29
C SER A 184 -0.37 -42.56 -12.42
N GLU A 185 0.10 -42.79 -13.65
CA GLU A 185 -0.72 -42.90 -14.85
C GLU A 185 -1.58 -44.17 -14.80
N SER A 186 -2.87 -44.04 -15.11
CA SER A 186 -3.61 -45.09 -15.80
C SER A 186 -4.63 -44.46 -16.75
N VAL A 187 -4.59 -44.94 -17.99
CA VAL A 187 -5.39 -44.50 -19.14
C VAL A 187 -6.64 -45.38 -19.23
N THR A 188 -7.83 -44.81 -19.51
CA THR A 188 -8.77 -45.32 -20.54
C THR A 188 -10.02 -44.45 -20.69
N SER A 189 -10.39 -44.27 -21.96
CA SER A 189 -11.52 -43.50 -22.49
C SER A 189 -12.83 -44.32 -22.48
N ALA A 190 -13.98 -43.67 -22.20
CA ALA A 190 -15.28 -44.07 -22.76
C ALA A 190 -16.34 -42.94 -22.67
N ASN A 191 -16.92 -42.59 -23.82
CA ASN A 191 -18.16 -41.82 -23.97
C ASN A 191 -19.38 -42.74 -23.74
N SER A 192 -20.41 -42.27 -23.01
CA SER A 192 -21.86 -42.28 -23.37
C SER A 192 -22.81 -42.24 -22.15
N ILE A 193 -23.53 -41.12 -22.02
CA ILE A 193 -24.96 -40.88 -21.68
C ILE A 193 -25.75 -41.97 -20.90
N THR A 194 -26.35 -41.61 -19.74
CA THR A 194 -27.83 -41.57 -19.50
C THR A 194 -28.23 -40.98 -18.12
N SER A 195 -29.01 -39.89 -18.19
CA SER A 195 -30.14 -39.34 -17.39
C SER A 195 -30.50 -39.78 -15.93
N ILE A 196 -31.11 -38.80 -15.24
CA ILE A 196 -32.02 -38.81 -14.06
C ILE A 196 -31.29 -38.54 -12.72
N HIS A 197 -31.57 -37.51 -11.90
CA HIS A 197 -32.84 -36.93 -11.44
C HIS A 197 -32.65 -35.45 -11.03
N HIS A 198 -33.53 -34.56 -11.48
CA HIS A 198 -33.70 -33.23 -10.88
C HIS A 198 -34.26 -33.38 -9.46
N GLN A 199 -33.60 -32.77 -8.47
CA GLN A 199 -34.23 -32.34 -7.23
C GLN A 199 -34.03 -30.83 -7.07
N ASN A 200 -35.16 -30.12 -7.05
CA ASN A 200 -35.24 -28.70 -6.79
C ASN A 200 -34.80 -28.43 -5.35
N ILE A 201 -33.70 -27.69 -5.15
CA ILE A 201 -33.40 -27.07 -3.86
C ILE A 201 -33.82 -25.61 -3.95
N PHE A 202 -34.77 -25.25 -3.08
CA PHE A 202 -35.30 -23.90 -2.92
C PHE A 202 -34.21 -22.99 -2.34
N ILE A 203 -33.80 -21.97 -3.09
CA ILE A 203 -33.02 -20.85 -2.54
C ILE A 203 -34.02 -19.90 -1.88
N THR A 204 -34.15 -19.99 -0.56
CA THR A 204 -34.84 -18.96 0.22
C THR A 204 -33.85 -17.83 0.50
N ASN A 205 -34.11 -16.65 -0.06
CA ASN A 205 -33.42 -15.42 0.33
C ASN A 205 -33.68 -15.13 1.82
N PRO A 206 -32.66 -14.87 2.64
CA PRO A 206 -32.86 -14.28 3.95
C PRO A 206 -33.10 -12.77 3.80
N SER A 207 -34.29 -12.33 4.20
CA SER A 207 -34.67 -10.93 4.34
C SER A 207 -33.80 -10.21 5.37
N VAL A 208 -33.40 -8.96 5.09
CA VAL A 208 -32.92 -8.01 6.09
C VAL A 208 -33.86 -6.80 6.06
N ASP A 209 -34.58 -6.61 7.16
CA ASP A 209 -35.46 -5.46 7.39
C ASP A 209 -34.66 -4.16 7.41
N ARG A 210 -35.02 -3.21 6.53
CA ARG A 210 -34.57 -1.82 6.60
C ARG A 210 -35.64 -0.97 7.26
N ILE A 211 -35.33 -0.41 8.44
CA ILE A 211 -36.08 0.69 9.02
C ILE A 211 -35.58 1.99 8.38
N ILE A 212 -36.47 2.69 7.67
CA ILE A 212 -36.28 4.04 7.12
C ILE A 212 -36.96 5.05 8.06
N PRO A 213 -36.33 6.20 8.39
CA PRO A 213 -37.06 7.40 8.78
C PRO A 213 -37.34 8.33 7.56
N PRO A 214 -38.48 9.03 7.55
CA PRO A 214 -39.01 9.66 6.34
C PRO A 214 -38.63 11.14 6.20
N ASN A 215 -38.23 11.56 5.00
CA ASN A 215 -38.83 12.67 4.25
C ASN A 215 -37.93 13.08 3.08
N SER A 216 -38.34 12.69 1.86
CA SER A 216 -37.93 13.37 0.64
C SER A 216 -39.08 13.21 -0.35
N LEU A 217 -39.86 14.28 -0.52
CA LEU A 217 -40.83 14.38 -1.59
C LEU A 217 -40.20 15.12 -2.77
N GLU A 218 -40.23 14.43 -3.90
CA GLU A 218 -40.46 14.92 -5.26
C GLU A 218 -39.41 15.78 -5.97
N SER A 219 -38.74 15.11 -6.91
CA SER A 219 -38.35 15.64 -8.21
C SER A 219 -39.58 15.92 -9.10
N LEU A 220 -39.57 17.03 -9.85
CA LEU A 220 -40.27 17.13 -11.14
C LEU A 220 -39.59 18.14 -12.08
N ASN A 221 -38.89 17.58 -13.08
CA ASN A 221 -38.77 17.97 -14.49
C ASN A 221 -38.86 19.46 -14.89
N LYS A 222 -37.87 19.94 -15.67
CA LYS A 222 -38.00 20.09 -17.13
C LYS A 222 -36.72 20.56 -17.84
N SER A 223 -36.64 20.08 -19.07
CA SER A 223 -35.66 20.24 -20.15
C SER A 223 -35.64 21.62 -20.83
N ASN A 224 -34.46 22.06 -21.30
CA ASN A 224 -34.14 22.42 -22.71
C ASN A 224 -32.94 23.38 -22.87
N ASN A 225 -32.03 22.97 -23.77
CA ASN A 225 -31.36 23.73 -24.87
C ASN A 225 -30.35 24.88 -24.63
N ASN A 226 -29.25 24.76 -25.42
CA ASN A 226 -28.35 25.78 -26.01
C ASN A 226 -27.40 26.50 -25.03
N GLU A 227 -26.20 26.99 -25.35
CA GLU A 227 -25.26 27.02 -26.48
C GLU A 227 -23.97 27.67 -25.88
N ASP A 228 -22.81 27.42 -26.49
CA ASP A 228 -21.61 28.29 -26.55
C ASP A 228 -20.72 28.67 -25.34
N GLY A 229 -19.40 28.56 -25.60
CA GLY A 229 -18.31 29.43 -25.11
C GLY A 229 -17.93 29.28 -23.63
N GLU A 230 -16.72 29.51 -23.15
CA GLU A 230 -15.52 30.13 -23.68
C GLU A 230 -14.39 29.84 -22.66
N SER A 231 -13.17 29.70 -23.15
CA SER A 231 -11.97 29.39 -22.38
C SER A 231 -11.38 30.68 -21.79
N THR A 232 -11.44 30.87 -20.48
CA THR A 232 -10.88 32.07 -19.83
C THR A 232 -9.43 31.85 -19.45
N ARG A 233 -8.53 32.22 -20.36
CA ARG A 233 -7.14 32.60 -20.05
C ARG A 233 -7.15 33.95 -19.33
N LEU A 234 -6.33 34.09 -18.28
CA LEU A 234 -6.08 35.39 -17.65
C LEU A 234 -4.91 36.12 -18.34
N PRO A 235 -4.94 37.47 -18.45
CA PRO A 235 -4.07 38.21 -19.35
C PRO A 235 -2.77 38.70 -18.70
N ILE A 236 -1.73 38.74 -19.54
CA ILE A 236 -0.50 39.51 -19.38
C ILE A 236 -0.80 40.97 -19.75
N ASP A 237 -0.36 41.93 -18.95
CA ASP A 237 -0.20 43.31 -19.39
C ASP A 237 1.13 43.89 -18.92
N SER A 238 1.77 44.62 -19.84
CA SER A 238 3.13 45.18 -19.75
C SER A 238 3.08 46.72 -19.75
N MET A 239 4.10 47.37 -19.15
CA MET A 239 4.60 48.78 -19.28
C MET A 239 4.63 49.55 -17.95
N GLU A 240 5.51 50.52 -17.69
CA GLU A 240 6.92 50.79 -18.03
C GLU A 240 7.36 51.97 -17.09
N SER A 241 8.64 52.00 -16.72
CA SER A 241 9.47 53.18 -16.36
C SER A 241 9.20 54.07 -15.11
N GLY A 242 10.27 54.28 -14.32
CA GLY A 242 10.42 55.46 -13.45
C GLY A 242 11.34 55.24 -12.23
N GLY A 243 12.61 55.68 -12.32
CA GLY A 243 13.64 55.45 -11.30
C GLY A 243 13.60 56.31 -10.04
N GLY A 244 14.34 55.87 -9.02
CA GLY A 244 14.66 56.64 -7.80
C GLY A 244 15.06 55.72 -6.64
N GLY A 245 16.33 55.78 -6.22
CA GLY A 245 16.93 54.87 -5.25
C GLY A 245 16.37 54.98 -3.82
N GLY A 246 16.35 53.84 -3.13
CA GLY A 246 16.05 53.72 -1.70
C GLY A 246 15.86 52.26 -1.32
N SER A 247 16.87 51.67 -0.69
CA SER A 247 16.80 50.31 -0.12
C SER A 247 15.73 50.26 0.97
N GLN A 248 14.64 49.53 0.73
CA GLN A 248 13.71 49.09 1.76
C GLN A 248 13.21 47.68 1.42
N CYS A 249 13.58 46.75 2.30
CA CYS A 249 13.02 45.42 2.42
C CYS A 249 11.50 45.52 2.59
N VAL A 250 10.75 45.04 1.60
CA VAL A 250 9.29 44.87 1.70
C VAL A 250 9.04 43.37 1.88
N SER A 251 8.73 42.99 3.12
CA SER A 251 8.22 41.66 3.45
C SER A 251 6.86 41.46 2.77
N PRO A 252 6.60 40.34 2.07
CA PRO A 252 5.27 40.04 1.57
C PRO A 252 4.48 39.38 2.70
N ALA A 253 4.02 40.18 3.65
CA ALA A 253 3.06 39.72 4.64
C ALA A 253 1.85 40.64 4.61
N SER A 254 0.69 40.02 4.36
CA SER A 254 -0.67 40.57 4.49
C SER A 254 -1.26 41.26 3.25
N SER A 255 -1.77 40.42 2.35
CA SER A 255 -3.09 40.65 1.74
C SER A 255 -3.84 39.32 1.73
N ASN A 256 -5.12 39.33 2.12
CA ASN A 256 -6.06 38.21 2.06
C ASN A 256 -6.29 37.72 0.61
N GLY A 257 -5.25 37.13 0.02
CA GLY A 257 -5.16 36.67 -1.35
C GLY A 257 -3.84 35.93 -1.52
N GLY A 258 -3.60 34.93 -0.67
CA GLY A 258 -2.51 33.98 -0.93
C GLY A 258 -2.77 33.30 -2.28
N LEU A 259 -1.71 33.03 -3.05
CA LEU A 259 -1.77 32.25 -4.29
C LEU A 259 -2.50 30.91 -4.10
N TYR A 260 -2.49 30.38 -2.87
CA TYR A 260 -3.13 29.12 -2.48
C TYR A 260 -4.16 29.34 -1.38
N SER A 261 -5.27 28.59 -1.44
CA SER A 261 -6.29 28.58 -0.39
C SER A 261 -5.76 27.95 0.90
N ASN A 262 -6.30 28.35 2.06
CA ASN A 262 -5.90 27.72 3.32
C ASN A 262 -6.29 26.23 3.38
N GLU A 263 -7.43 25.86 2.81
CA GLU A 263 -7.87 24.47 2.71
C GLU A 263 -6.85 23.60 1.95
N LEU A 264 -6.34 24.09 0.82
CA LEU A 264 -5.31 23.38 0.05
C LEU A 264 -4.01 23.24 0.86
N LEU A 265 -3.60 24.31 1.55
CA LEU A 265 -2.39 24.31 2.37
C LEU A 265 -2.49 23.35 3.55
N ASP A 266 -3.65 23.28 4.20
CA ASP A 266 -3.91 22.35 5.31
C ASP A 266 -3.97 20.90 4.80
N LEU A 267 -4.64 20.65 3.68
CA LEU A 267 -4.73 19.34 3.05
C LEU A 267 -3.35 18.82 2.62
N PHE A 268 -2.56 19.66 1.93
CA PHE A 268 -1.22 19.26 1.52
C PHE A 268 -0.29 19.09 2.71
N SER A 269 -0.36 19.97 3.72
CA SER A 269 0.41 19.85 4.96
C SER A 269 0.14 18.51 5.64
N LEU A 270 -1.14 18.11 5.76
CA LEU A 270 -1.50 16.83 6.36
C LEU A 270 -0.88 15.63 5.63
N ASN A 271 -0.93 15.65 4.29
CA ASN A 271 -0.33 14.61 3.47
C ASN A 271 1.20 14.60 3.55
N LEU A 272 1.83 15.77 3.54
CA LEU A 272 3.28 15.93 3.66
C LEU A 272 3.81 15.30 4.94
N HIS A 273 3.15 15.56 6.07
CA HIS A 273 3.51 14.97 7.37
C HIS A 273 3.41 13.43 7.37
N ARG A 274 2.38 12.88 6.72
CA ARG A 274 2.21 11.42 6.59
C ARG A 274 3.27 10.79 5.71
N ILE A 275 3.59 11.43 4.57
CA ILE A 275 4.67 11.01 3.67
C ILE A 275 6.01 11.03 4.41
N ASP A 276 6.36 12.14 5.06
CA ASP A 276 7.64 12.28 5.78
C ASP A 276 7.80 11.19 6.86
N LYS A 277 6.72 10.85 7.57
CA LYS A 277 6.71 9.75 8.56
C LYS A 277 6.95 8.39 7.91
N ASP A 278 6.29 8.09 6.81
CA ASP A 278 6.36 6.78 6.16
C ASP A 278 7.67 6.56 5.40
N VAL A 279 8.21 7.60 4.76
CA VAL A 279 9.51 7.56 4.09
C VAL A 279 10.62 7.24 5.10
N GLN A 280 10.62 7.86 6.27
CA GLN A 280 11.65 7.62 7.30
C GLN A 280 11.72 6.16 7.78
N ARG A 281 10.59 5.44 7.73
CA ARG A 281 10.52 4.02 8.14
C ARG A 281 10.56 3.04 6.98
N CYS A 282 10.47 3.52 5.73
CA CYS A 282 10.41 2.68 4.55
C CYS A 282 11.69 1.86 4.39
N ASP A 283 11.58 0.53 4.50
CA ASP A 283 12.61 -0.46 4.20
C ASP A 283 14.03 -0.10 4.66
N ARG A 284 14.19 0.55 5.84
CA ARG A 284 15.48 1.14 6.29
C ARG A 284 16.65 0.15 6.32
N ASN A 285 16.35 -1.13 6.46
CA ASN A 285 17.35 -2.19 6.55
C ASN A 285 17.82 -2.66 5.16
N PHE A 286 17.15 -2.24 4.09
CA PHE A 286 17.54 -2.55 2.72
C PHE A 286 18.59 -1.55 2.23
N TRP A 287 19.73 -2.06 1.74
CA TRP A 287 20.95 -1.29 1.45
C TRP A 287 20.74 -0.08 0.51
N TYR A 288 19.73 -0.13 -0.35
CA TYR A 288 19.44 0.91 -1.33
C TYR A 288 18.89 2.19 -0.69
N PHE A 289 18.14 2.11 0.41
CA PHE A 289 17.47 3.26 1.04
C PHE A 289 18.41 4.05 1.98
N ASN A 290 19.43 4.64 1.39
CA ASN A 290 20.23 5.69 2.03
C ASN A 290 19.49 7.04 2.00
N LYS A 291 20.05 8.06 2.65
CA LYS A 291 19.45 9.42 2.73
C LYS A 291 19.09 10.02 1.36
N GLN A 292 19.91 9.82 0.33
CA GLN A 292 19.67 10.35 -1.01
C GLN A 292 18.48 9.63 -1.68
N ASN A 293 18.42 8.31 -1.59
CA ASN A 293 17.35 7.53 -2.21
C ASN A 293 16.02 7.64 -1.44
N LEU A 294 16.06 7.90 -0.13
CA LEU A 294 14.87 8.29 0.64
C LEU A 294 14.32 9.66 0.20
N GLU A 295 15.20 10.60 -0.16
CA GLU A 295 14.76 11.87 -0.76
C GLU A 295 14.10 11.65 -2.12
N LYS A 296 14.66 10.75 -2.96
CA LYS A 296 14.02 10.36 -4.22
C LYS A 296 12.61 9.80 -3.98
N LEU A 297 12.49 8.86 -3.04
CA LEU A 297 11.20 8.27 -2.66
C LEU A 297 10.20 9.35 -2.21
N ARG A 298 10.65 10.29 -1.38
CA ARG A 298 9.85 11.43 -0.93
C ARG A 298 9.37 12.30 -2.08
N ASN A 299 10.27 12.68 -2.99
CA ASN A 299 9.93 13.52 -4.15
C ASN A 299 8.85 12.86 -5.02
N ILE A 300 9.00 11.57 -5.31
CA ILE A 300 8.01 10.80 -6.09
C ILE A 300 6.65 10.79 -5.39
N MET A 301 6.64 10.51 -4.08
CA MET A 301 5.42 10.47 -3.27
C MET A 301 4.72 11.83 -3.20
N CYS A 302 5.47 12.90 -2.94
CA CYS A 302 4.93 14.26 -2.91
C CYS A 302 4.38 14.67 -4.28
N THR A 303 5.09 14.34 -5.37
CA THR A 303 4.65 14.63 -6.74
C THR A 303 3.36 13.89 -7.09
N TYR A 304 3.25 12.59 -6.75
CA TYR A 304 2.02 11.84 -6.97
C TYR A 304 0.84 12.42 -6.20
N VAL A 305 1.03 12.70 -4.91
CA VAL A 305 -0.05 13.19 -4.04
C VAL A 305 -0.47 14.61 -4.41
N TRP A 306 0.44 15.44 -4.91
CA TRP A 306 0.09 16.77 -5.43
C TRP A 306 -0.79 16.69 -6.68
N ASP A 307 -0.48 15.79 -7.61
CA ASP A 307 -1.27 15.59 -8.84
C ASP A 307 -2.62 14.89 -8.57
N HIS A 308 -2.81 14.31 -7.37
CA HIS A 308 -4.00 13.56 -6.96
C HIS A 308 -4.45 13.91 -5.53
N LEU A 309 -4.54 15.21 -5.22
CA LEU A 309 -4.87 15.70 -3.86
C LEU A 309 -6.22 15.20 -3.34
N GLU A 310 -7.17 14.93 -4.24
CA GLU A 310 -8.48 14.36 -3.94
C GLU A 310 -8.41 12.93 -3.39
N ILE A 311 -7.37 12.18 -3.77
CA ILE A 311 -7.06 10.86 -3.21
C ILE A 311 -6.19 11.02 -1.97
N GLY A 312 -5.18 11.87 -2.06
CA GLY A 312 -4.19 12.10 -1.01
C GLY A 312 -3.22 10.93 -0.82
N TYR A 313 -2.49 10.98 0.28
CA TYR A 313 -1.60 9.91 0.73
C TYR A 313 -2.36 8.88 1.56
N VAL A 314 -2.21 7.61 1.18
CA VAL A 314 -2.70 6.47 1.96
C VAL A 314 -1.52 5.59 2.38
N GLN A 315 -1.52 5.19 3.65
CA GLN A 315 -0.49 4.31 4.19
C GLN A 315 -0.39 3.02 3.37
N GLY A 316 0.84 2.63 3.03
CA GLY A 316 1.16 1.52 2.13
C GLY A 316 1.65 1.96 0.75
N MET A 317 1.36 3.21 0.33
CA MET A 317 1.84 3.71 -0.96
C MET A 317 3.37 3.76 -1.06
N CYS A 318 4.09 4.12 0.01
CA CYS A 318 5.56 4.07 0.03
C CYS A 318 6.09 2.66 -0.28
N ASP A 319 5.37 1.62 0.15
CA ASP A 319 5.77 0.23 -0.05
C ASP A 319 5.59 -0.23 -1.49
N LEU A 320 4.62 0.37 -2.18
CA LEU A 320 4.40 0.16 -3.60
C LEU A 320 5.44 0.88 -4.46
N VAL A 321 5.85 2.10 -4.08
CA VAL A 321 6.88 2.85 -4.82
C VAL A 321 8.27 2.26 -4.64
N ALA A 322 8.59 1.77 -3.44
CA ALA A 322 9.94 1.35 -3.09
C ALA A 322 10.56 0.31 -4.06
N PRO A 323 9.87 -0.79 -4.45
CA PRO A 323 10.37 -1.72 -5.47
C PRO A 323 10.59 -1.10 -6.84
N LEU A 324 9.72 -0.19 -7.27
CA LEU A 324 9.86 0.51 -8.54
C LEU A 324 11.14 1.35 -8.53
N LEU A 325 11.37 2.11 -7.46
CA LEU A 325 12.56 2.94 -7.32
C LEU A 325 13.85 2.12 -7.28
N VAL A 326 13.85 0.98 -6.60
CA VAL A 326 15.00 0.06 -6.57
C VAL A 326 15.34 -0.49 -7.96
N ILE A 327 14.34 -0.72 -8.81
CA ILE A 327 14.56 -1.23 -10.18
C ILE A 327 15.00 -0.12 -11.12
N PHE A 328 14.34 1.03 -11.11
CA PHE A 328 14.60 2.09 -12.09
C PHE A 328 15.77 3.01 -11.70
N ASP A 329 15.96 3.26 -10.41
CA ASP A 329 16.89 4.27 -9.85
C ASP A 329 16.74 5.69 -10.43
N ASP A 330 15.61 5.96 -11.09
CA ASP A 330 15.25 7.22 -11.74
C ASP A 330 13.87 7.68 -11.26
N GLU A 331 13.76 8.94 -10.81
CA GLU A 331 12.51 9.46 -10.25
C GLU A 331 11.37 9.54 -11.26
N VAL A 332 11.67 9.90 -12.51
CA VAL A 332 10.65 10.15 -13.54
C VAL A 332 10.05 8.83 -14.02
N TYR A 333 10.89 7.84 -14.34
CA TYR A 333 10.41 6.51 -14.70
C TYR A 333 9.64 5.86 -13.55
N THR A 334 10.14 6.01 -12.31
CA THR A 334 9.46 5.49 -11.12
C THR A 334 8.10 6.15 -10.92
N TYR A 335 8.03 7.48 -10.99
CA TYR A 335 6.78 8.23 -10.88
C TYR A 335 5.76 7.82 -11.95
N SER A 336 6.17 7.79 -13.22
CA SER A 336 5.27 7.42 -14.32
C SER A 336 4.72 6.00 -14.17
N CYS A 337 5.59 5.05 -13.86
CA CYS A 337 5.21 3.67 -13.58
C CYS A 337 4.34 3.54 -12.33
N PHE A 338 4.60 4.33 -11.29
CA PHE A 338 3.81 4.35 -10.08
C PHE A 338 2.38 4.87 -10.33
N CYS A 339 2.21 5.92 -11.14
CA CYS A 339 0.87 6.39 -11.54
C CYS A 339 0.04 5.27 -12.18
N LYS A 340 0.68 4.47 -13.05
CA LYS A 340 0.05 3.32 -13.72
C LYS A 340 -0.24 2.18 -12.75
N LEU A 341 0.66 1.90 -11.81
CA LEU A 341 0.43 0.92 -10.75
C LEU A 341 -0.74 1.34 -9.85
N MET A 342 -0.80 2.60 -9.45
CA MET A 342 -1.89 3.12 -8.61
C MET A 342 -3.24 3.09 -9.32
N THR A 343 -3.29 3.30 -10.64
CA THR A 343 -4.53 3.09 -11.40
C THR A 343 -5.07 1.66 -11.27
N ARG A 344 -4.18 0.67 -11.11
CA ARG A 344 -4.53 -0.75 -10.90
C ARG A 344 -4.88 -1.04 -9.44
N MET A 345 -4.16 -0.43 -8.50
CA MET A 345 -4.24 -0.72 -7.06
C MET A 345 -5.24 0.16 -6.30
N ALA A 346 -5.70 1.28 -6.87
CA ALA A 346 -6.56 2.26 -6.20
C ALA A 346 -7.81 1.64 -5.57
N SER A 347 -8.40 0.63 -6.23
CA SER A 347 -9.59 -0.06 -5.73
C SER A 347 -9.34 -0.88 -4.47
N ASN A 348 -8.10 -1.26 -4.17
CA ASN A 348 -7.73 -2.05 -2.99
C ASN A 348 -7.60 -1.19 -1.74
N PHE A 349 -7.40 0.12 -1.89
CA PHE A 349 -7.34 1.06 -0.77
C PHE A 349 -8.74 1.29 -0.16
N PRO A 350 -8.86 1.78 1.09
CA PRO A 350 -10.13 1.84 1.82
C PRO A 350 -11.31 2.50 1.09
N ASN A 351 -11.05 3.44 0.17
CA ASN A 351 -12.09 4.14 -0.60
C ASN A 351 -12.54 3.37 -1.87
N GLY A 352 -11.90 2.25 -2.20
CA GLY A 352 -12.03 1.57 -3.49
C GLY A 352 -12.93 0.33 -3.53
N GLY A 353 -13.22 -0.29 -2.38
CA GLY A 353 -14.21 -1.38 -2.24
C GLY A 353 -13.83 -2.74 -2.83
N ALA A 354 -12.66 -2.92 -3.45
CA ALA A 354 -12.28 -4.23 -4.04
C ALA A 354 -11.93 -5.28 -2.98
N MET A 355 -11.50 -4.86 -1.79
CA MET A 355 -11.04 -5.76 -0.74
C MET A 355 -12.11 -6.75 -0.28
N ASP A 356 -13.36 -6.30 -0.15
CA ASP A 356 -14.49 -7.16 0.21
C ASP A 356 -14.70 -8.27 -0.83
N THR A 357 -14.51 -7.94 -2.11
CA THR A 357 -14.60 -8.90 -3.21
C THR A 357 -13.44 -9.91 -3.15
N HIS A 358 -12.21 -9.46 -2.88
CA HIS A 358 -11.06 -10.35 -2.70
C HIS A 358 -11.28 -11.34 -1.55
N PHE A 359 -11.80 -10.88 -0.42
CA PHE A 359 -12.10 -11.77 0.72
C PHE A 359 -13.23 -12.75 0.45
N ALA A 360 -14.30 -12.31 -0.20
CA ALA A 360 -15.40 -13.20 -0.58
C ALA A 360 -14.92 -14.30 -1.55
N ASN A 361 -14.08 -13.93 -2.53
CA ASN A 361 -13.52 -14.87 -3.47
C ASN A 361 -12.50 -15.81 -2.81
N MET A 362 -11.63 -15.30 -1.93
CA MET A 362 -10.66 -16.11 -1.18
C MET A 362 -11.36 -17.16 -0.31
N ARG A 363 -12.43 -16.75 0.40
CA ARG A 363 -13.27 -17.66 1.17
C ARG A 363 -13.85 -18.78 0.30
N SER A 364 -14.42 -18.40 -0.84
CA SER A 364 -15.02 -19.36 -1.77
C SER A 364 -13.98 -20.32 -2.35
N LEU A 365 -12.77 -19.80 -2.64
CA LEU A 365 -11.68 -20.57 -3.20
C LEU A 365 -11.17 -21.63 -2.21
N ILE A 366 -10.93 -21.24 -0.95
CA ILE A 366 -10.52 -22.17 0.11
C ILE A 366 -11.64 -23.18 0.38
N GLN A 367 -12.90 -22.75 0.45
CA GLN A 367 -14.03 -23.66 0.67
C GLN A 367 -14.10 -24.79 -0.37
N ILE A 368 -13.76 -24.50 -1.62
CA ILE A 368 -13.82 -25.48 -2.72
C ILE A 368 -12.56 -26.35 -2.77
N LEU A 369 -11.38 -25.77 -2.51
CA LEU A 369 -10.11 -26.45 -2.73
C LEU A 369 -9.55 -27.14 -1.48
N ASP A 370 -9.85 -26.62 -0.29
CA ASP A 370 -9.40 -27.17 0.98
C ASP A 370 -10.47 -27.02 2.08
N SER A 371 -11.32 -28.03 2.17
CA SER A 371 -12.40 -28.09 3.17
C SER A 371 -11.88 -28.12 4.60
N ASP A 372 -10.70 -28.69 4.85
CA ASP A 372 -10.19 -28.85 6.21
C ASP A 372 -9.74 -27.50 6.78
N ILE A 373 -8.98 -26.72 5.99
CA ILE A 373 -8.62 -25.35 6.36
C ILE A 373 -9.87 -24.48 6.50
N PHE A 374 -10.83 -24.62 5.59
CA PHE A 374 -12.09 -23.89 5.67
C PHE A 374 -12.84 -24.20 6.97
N GLU A 375 -12.98 -25.48 7.32
CA GLU A 375 -13.66 -25.92 8.54
C GLU A 375 -12.93 -25.45 9.79
N LEU A 376 -11.60 -25.55 9.84
CA LEU A 376 -10.79 -25.03 10.96
C LEU A 376 -11.04 -23.53 11.18
N MET A 377 -11.01 -22.74 10.10
CA MET A 377 -11.28 -21.31 10.18
C MET A 377 -12.71 -21.04 10.63
N HIS A 378 -13.69 -21.83 10.16
CA HIS A 378 -15.10 -21.67 10.49
C HIS A 378 -15.45 -22.06 11.94
N GLN A 379 -14.75 -23.05 12.49
CA GLN A 379 -14.98 -23.50 13.86
C GLN A 379 -14.58 -22.46 14.92
N ASN A 380 -13.64 -21.58 14.58
CA ASN A 380 -12.97 -20.68 15.53
C ASN A 380 -13.34 -19.18 15.41
N GLY A 381 -14.36 -18.78 14.65
CA GLY A 381 -14.73 -17.36 14.56
C GLY A 381 -16.05 -17.02 13.89
N ASP A 382 -16.42 -15.73 13.94
CA ASP A 382 -17.45 -15.09 13.09
C ASP A 382 -16.79 -14.48 11.84
N TYR A 383 -17.56 -14.06 10.83
CA TYR A 383 -17.22 -13.75 9.42
C TYR A 383 -15.91 -12.98 9.04
N THR A 384 -15.00 -12.67 9.96
CA THR A 384 -13.69 -12.01 9.82
C THR A 384 -12.53 -12.87 9.30
N HIS A 385 -12.75 -14.14 8.92
CA HIS A 385 -11.70 -15.17 8.80
C HIS A 385 -10.56 -14.92 7.79
N PHE A 386 -10.60 -13.86 6.97
CA PHE A 386 -9.59 -13.58 5.94
C PHE A 386 -8.93 -12.21 6.07
N TYR A 387 -9.14 -11.46 7.16
CA TYR A 387 -8.41 -10.20 7.33
C TYR A 387 -6.89 -10.38 7.45
N PHE A 388 -6.39 -11.59 7.76
CA PHE A 388 -4.95 -11.87 7.73
C PHE A 388 -4.33 -11.64 6.34
N CYS A 389 -5.08 -11.83 5.25
CA CYS A 389 -4.61 -11.53 3.89
C CYS A 389 -4.92 -10.09 3.42
N TYR A 390 -5.45 -9.22 4.29
CA TYR A 390 -5.69 -7.81 3.96
C TYR A 390 -4.42 -7.14 3.43
N ARG A 391 -3.31 -7.30 4.16
CA ARG A 391 -2.02 -6.72 3.78
C ARG A 391 -1.46 -7.31 2.49
N TRP A 392 -1.71 -8.60 2.25
CA TRP A 392 -1.26 -9.31 1.06
C TRP A 392 -1.85 -8.68 -0.20
N PHE A 393 -3.17 -8.45 -0.21
CA PHE A 393 -3.87 -7.86 -1.36
C PHE A 393 -3.69 -6.34 -1.45
N LEU A 394 -3.50 -5.66 -0.32
CA LEU A 394 -3.25 -4.22 -0.33
C LEU A 394 -1.89 -3.88 -0.96
N LEU A 395 -0.87 -4.70 -0.69
CA LEU A 395 0.52 -4.40 -1.05
C LEU A 395 1.13 -5.40 -2.06
N ASP A 396 0.30 -6.21 -2.71
CA ASP A 396 0.73 -7.31 -3.59
C ASP A 396 1.90 -8.11 -2.96
N PHE A 397 1.70 -8.55 -1.72
CA PHE A 397 2.63 -9.40 -0.95
C PHE A 397 4.00 -8.77 -0.61
N LYS A 398 4.16 -7.45 -0.78
CA LYS A 398 5.43 -6.75 -0.52
C LYS A 398 5.99 -6.92 0.89
N ARG A 399 5.14 -7.20 1.88
CA ARG A 399 5.53 -7.35 3.29
C ARG A 399 5.84 -8.78 3.69
N GLU A 400 5.47 -9.73 2.85
CA GLU A 400 5.57 -11.16 3.08
C GLU A 400 6.80 -11.75 2.37
N LEU A 401 7.41 -10.99 1.45
CA LEU A 401 8.42 -11.46 0.53
C LEU A 401 9.67 -10.57 0.53
N LEU A 402 10.82 -11.18 0.24
CA LEU A 402 12.06 -10.45 -0.03
C LEU A 402 11.99 -9.77 -1.40
N TYR A 403 12.78 -8.70 -1.59
CA TYR A 403 12.79 -7.92 -2.84
C TYR A 403 12.89 -8.76 -4.12
N ALA A 404 13.78 -9.76 -4.15
CA ALA A 404 13.95 -10.63 -5.31
C ALA A 404 12.66 -11.41 -5.66
N ASP A 405 11.92 -11.85 -4.65
CA ASP A 405 10.68 -12.58 -4.78
C ASP A 405 9.52 -11.64 -5.12
N VAL A 406 9.47 -10.46 -4.49
CA VAL A 406 8.51 -9.38 -4.81
C VAL A 406 8.55 -9.05 -6.29
N PHE A 407 9.75 -8.87 -6.86
CA PHE A 407 9.90 -8.57 -8.28
C PHE A 407 9.26 -9.66 -9.16
N SER A 408 9.55 -10.92 -8.86
CA SER A 408 9.06 -12.06 -9.63
C SER A 408 7.55 -12.24 -9.49
N VAL A 409 7.02 -12.03 -8.28
CA VAL A 409 5.58 -12.09 -7.99
C VAL A 409 4.83 -10.97 -8.72
N TRP A 410 5.32 -9.74 -8.66
CA TRP A 410 4.72 -8.59 -9.34
C TRP A 410 4.71 -8.75 -10.86
N GLU A 411 5.83 -9.15 -11.45
CA GLU A 411 5.93 -9.48 -12.88
C GLU A 411 4.89 -10.52 -13.29
N THR A 412 4.73 -11.57 -12.48
CA THR A 412 3.75 -12.63 -12.71
C THR A 412 2.32 -12.10 -12.58
N ILE A 413 1.99 -11.31 -11.55
CA ILE A 413 0.66 -10.72 -11.36
C ILE A 413 0.31 -9.82 -12.56
N TRP A 414 1.21 -8.94 -12.97
CA TRP A 414 0.97 -8.02 -14.08
C TRP A 414 0.78 -8.75 -15.41
N ALA A 415 1.57 -9.79 -15.68
CA ALA A 415 1.41 -10.60 -16.88
C ALA A 415 0.17 -11.51 -16.84
N ALA A 416 -0.15 -12.10 -15.69
CA ALA A 416 -1.28 -13.00 -15.49
C ALA A 416 -2.62 -12.35 -15.85
N LYS A 417 -2.76 -11.04 -15.60
CA LYS A 417 -3.95 -10.26 -16.00
C LYS A 417 -4.27 -10.39 -17.48
N HIS A 418 -3.26 -10.53 -18.33
CA HIS A 418 -3.42 -10.68 -19.78
C HIS A 418 -3.48 -12.14 -20.21
N VAL A 419 -2.78 -13.04 -19.51
CA VAL A 419 -2.58 -14.43 -19.93
C VAL A 419 -3.61 -15.40 -19.36
N SER A 420 -4.01 -15.23 -18.10
CA SER A 420 -4.80 -16.23 -17.37
C SER A 420 -5.97 -15.64 -16.58
N SER A 421 -5.72 -14.72 -15.64
CA SER A 421 -6.75 -14.15 -14.77
C SER A 421 -6.35 -12.79 -14.20
N SER A 422 -7.29 -11.86 -14.18
CA SER A 422 -7.16 -10.56 -13.50
C SER A 422 -7.11 -10.68 -11.97
N SER A 423 -7.52 -11.82 -11.41
CA SER A 423 -7.53 -12.07 -9.95
C SER A 423 -6.43 -13.06 -9.55
N PHE A 424 -5.29 -13.03 -10.24
CA PHE A 424 -4.20 -13.97 -10.00
C PHE A 424 -3.64 -13.92 -8.56
N VAL A 425 -3.76 -12.76 -7.90
CA VAL A 425 -3.40 -12.56 -6.48
C VAL A 425 -4.07 -13.55 -5.53
N LEU A 426 -5.30 -14.01 -5.85
CA LEU A 426 -6.01 -14.99 -5.03
C LEU A 426 -5.32 -16.36 -5.04
N PHE A 427 -4.77 -16.75 -6.18
CA PHE A 427 -4.07 -18.03 -6.31
C PHE A 427 -2.71 -18.00 -5.63
N ILE A 428 -2.05 -16.84 -5.58
CA ILE A 428 -0.82 -16.66 -4.79
C ILE A 428 -1.12 -16.75 -3.30
N ALA A 429 -2.18 -16.07 -2.84
CA ALA A 429 -2.62 -16.17 -1.45
C ALA A 429 -2.98 -17.61 -1.07
N LEU A 430 -3.71 -18.32 -1.92
CA LEU A 430 -4.04 -19.73 -1.69
C LEU A 430 -2.77 -20.57 -1.61
N ALA A 431 -1.84 -20.42 -2.56
CA ALA A 431 -0.59 -21.16 -2.56
C ALA A 431 0.21 -20.92 -1.26
N LEU A 432 0.18 -19.70 -0.71
CA LEU A 432 0.84 -19.36 0.55
C LEU A 432 0.16 -20.07 1.74
N VAL A 433 -1.17 -20.12 1.78
CA VAL A 433 -1.93 -20.86 2.81
C VAL A 433 -1.65 -22.37 2.70
N GLU A 434 -1.73 -22.92 1.48
CA GLU A 434 -1.46 -24.34 1.19
C GLU A 434 -0.03 -24.75 1.57
N TYR A 435 0.95 -23.87 1.36
CA TYR A 435 2.33 -24.15 1.70
C TYR A 435 2.53 -24.37 3.21
N TYR A 436 1.77 -23.66 4.05
CA TYR A 436 1.81 -23.78 5.51
C TYR A 436 0.66 -24.60 6.09
N ARG A 437 -0.15 -25.24 5.23
CA ARG A 437 -1.37 -25.98 5.58
C ARG A 437 -1.15 -26.95 6.74
N ASP A 438 -0.15 -27.81 6.62
CA ASP A 438 0.09 -28.86 7.61
C ASP A 438 0.41 -28.25 8.99
N ILE A 439 1.17 -27.15 9.03
CA ILE A 439 1.51 -26.44 10.26
C ILE A 439 0.26 -25.81 10.88
N ILE A 440 -0.60 -25.19 10.07
CA ILE A 440 -1.84 -24.55 10.51
C ILE A 440 -2.78 -25.60 11.13
N LEU A 441 -2.97 -26.73 10.46
CA LEU A 441 -3.86 -27.82 10.89
C LEU A 441 -3.32 -28.55 12.12
N GLU A 442 -2.04 -28.93 12.13
CA GLU A 442 -1.42 -29.69 13.23
C GLU A 442 -1.46 -28.92 14.55
N ASN A 443 -1.33 -27.59 14.49
CA ASN A 443 -1.38 -26.73 15.67
C ASN A 443 -2.80 -26.23 15.97
N ASN A 444 -3.80 -26.61 15.15
CA ASN A 444 -5.18 -26.13 15.27
C ASN A 444 -5.25 -24.59 15.41
N MET A 445 -4.46 -23.89 14.59
CA MET A 445 -4.28 -22.44 14.69
C MET A 445 -5.62 -21.76 14.47
N ASP A 446 -6.04 -20.94 15.44
CA ASP A 446 -7.20 -20.08 15.27
C ASP A 446 -6.88 -18.88 14.37
N PHE A 447 -7.88 -18.04 14.10
CA PHE A 447 -7.69 -16.86 13.28
C PHE A 447 -6.62 -15.89 13.82
N THR A 448 -6.53 -15.74 15.14
CA THR A 448 -5.54 -14.87 15.79
C THR A 448 -4.14 -15.46 15.65
N ASP A 449 -4.00 -16.76 15.80
CA ASP A 449 -2.75 -17.48 15.62
C ASP A 449 -2.24 -17.39 14.18
N ILE A 450 -3.14 -17.51 13.20
CA ILE A 450 -2.80 -17.36 11.77
C ILE A 450 -2.29 -15.95 11.47
N ILE A 451 -2.93 -14.91 12.03
CA ILE A 451 -2.42 -13.52 11.90
C ILE A 451 -1.01 -13.42 12.48
N LYS A 452 -0.79 -13.95 13.68
CA LYS A 452 0.53 -13.91 14.34
C LYS A 452 1.59 -14.74 13.61
N PHE A 453 1.18 -15.82 12.96
CA PHE A 453 2.08 -16.72 12.24
C PHE A 453 2.62 -16.07 10.95
N PHE A 454 1.78 -15.31 10.25
CA PHE A 454 2.16 -14.66 8.99
C PHE A 454 2.76 -13.25 9.15
N ASN A 455 2.70 -12.66 10.34
CA ASN A 455 3.34 -11.40 10.68
C ASN A 455 4.73 -11.65 11.28
#